data_AF-A0A2D6K193-F1
#
_entry.id   AF-A0A2D6K193-F1
#
_cell.length_a   1.000
_cell.length_b   1.000
_cell.length_c   1.000
_cell.angle_alpha   90.00
_cell.angle_beta   90.00
_cell.angle_gamma   90.00
#
_symmetry.space_group_name_H-M   'P 1'
#
loop_
_entity.id
_entity.type
_entity.pdbx_description
1 polymer ?
#
loop_
_entity_poly.entity_id
_entity_poly.type
_entity_poly.pdbx_seq_one_letter_code
_entity_poly.pdbx_strand_id
1 'polypeptide(L)'
;MSENIAEFPQTETNSNEEAQETNSQPQDVGGIGGARLLSFIERIERLEEEKAALMEDIKEVYAEAKGVGFDVKTIRKVVSLRKMDGEKRRETEELLDLYKAAVGML
;
A
#
# COMPACT_ATOMS: atom_id res chain seq x y z
N MET A 1 11.37 -60.37 -53.11
CA MET A 1 10.01 -60.34 -52.55
C MET A 1 10.06 -60.90 -51.15
N SER A 2 10.10 -60.02 -50.15
CA SER A 2 9.55 -60.19 -48.80
C SER A 2 10.05 -58.99 -47.99
N GLU A 3 9.09 -58.17 -47.57
CA GLU A 3 9.28 -56.84 -46.99
C GLU A 3 9.87 -56.95 -45.58
N ASN A 4 10.92 -56.19 -45.31
CA ASN A 4 11.38 -55.91 -43.94
C ASN A 4 10.38 -54.90 -43.35
N ILE A 5 9.40 -55.39 -42.60
CA ILE A 5 8.49 -54.56 -41.81
C ILE A 5 9.31 -54.03 -40.63
N ALA A 6 9.68 -52.74 -40.69
CA ALA A 6 10.26 -52.04 -39.58
C ALA A 6 9.25 -52.00 -38.43
N GLU A 7 9.56 -52.70 -37.34
CA GLU A 7 8.83 -52.59 -36.08
C GLU A 7 9.15 -51.20 -35.49
N PHE A 8 8.23 -50.27 -35.66
CA PHE A 8 8.31 -48.95 -35.06
C PHE A 8 8.25 -49.09 -33.53
N PRO A 9 9.18 -48.50 -32.77
CA PRO A 9 9.06 -48.46 -31.32
C PRO A 9 7.87 -47.55 -30.97
N GLN A 10 6.85 -48.12 -30.34
CA GLN A 10 5.83 -47.35 -29.66
C GLN A 10 6.55 -46.62 -28.52
N THR A 11 6.82 -45.33 -28.72
CA THR A 11 7.12 -44.46 -27.59
C THR A 11 5.81 -44.34 -26.83
N GLU A 12 5.67 -45.13 -25.77
CA GLU A 12 4.76 -44.78 -24.69
C GLU A 12 5.25 -43.45 -24.14
N THR A 13 4.72 -42.38 -24.71
CA THR A 13 4.78 -41.05 -24.13
C THR A 13 3.91 -41.13 -22.88
N ASN A 14 4.54 -41.55 -21.79
CA ASN A 14 3.96 -41.60 -20.47
C ASN A 14 3.47 -40.18 -20.16
N SER A 15 2.16 -39.96 -20.32
CA SER A 15 1.53 -38.64 -20.39
C SER A 15 1.33 -38.02 -19.01
N ASN A 16 2.23 -38.29 -18.07
CA ASN A 16 2.23 -37.65 -16.76
C ASN A 16 2.99 -36.32 -16.80
N GLU A 17 2.53 -35.42 -17.67
CA GLU A 17 2.73 -33.98 -17.54
C GLU A 17 1.37 -33.34 -17.23
N GLU A 18 0.66 -33.88 -16.25
CA GLU A 18 -0.27 -33.05 -15.48
C GLU A 18 0.63 -32.16 -14.61
N ALA A 19 0.94 -30.98 -15.13
CA ALA A 19 1.37 -29.87 -14.31
C ALA A 19 0.39 -29.78 -13.14
N GLN A 20 0.85 -30.19 -11.95
CA GLN A 20 0.11 -29.99 -10.72
C GLN A 20 -0.08 -28.48 -10.61
N GLU A 21 -1.23 -27.98 -11.06
CA GLU A 21 -1.79 -26.74 -10.56
C GLU A 21 -1.83 -26.93 -9.05
N THR A 22 -0.82 -26.39 -8.36
CA THR A 22 -0.79 -26.37 -6.92
C THR A 22 -1.96 -25.50 -6.52
N ASN A 23 -3.12 -26.14 -6.31
CA ASN A 23 -4.34 -25.51 -5.85
C ASN A 23 -4.04 -24.93 -4.48
N SER A 24 -3.56 -23.69 -4.46
CA SER A 24 -3.04 -23.00 -3.30
C SER A 24 -4.22 -22.37 -2.56
N GLN A 25 -5.19 -23.21 -2.21
CA GLN A 25 -6.27 -22.81 -1.34
C GLN A 25 -5.69 -22.50 0.03
N PRO A 26 -6.15 -21.42 0.68
CA PRO A 26 -5.66 -21.07 2.01
C PRO A 26 -6.02 -22.18 3.00
N GLN A 27 -5.00 -22.75 3.65
CA GLN A 27 -5.14 -23.85 4.60
C GLN A 27 -5.14 -23.36 6.04
N ASP A 28 -5.86 -24.07 6.90
CA ASP A 28 -5.85 -23.82 8.33
C ASP A 28 -4.59 -24.44 8.95
N VAL A 29 -3.79 -23.63 9.64
CA VAL A 29 -2.52 -24.05 10.25
C VAL A 29 -2.47 -23.60 11.70
N GLY A 30 -2.22 -24.53 12.63
CA GLY A 30 -2.04 -24.20 14.06
C GLY A 30 -3.25 -23.53 14.73
N GLY A 31 -4.48 -23.81 14.25
CA GLY A 31 -5.71 -23.18 14.76
C GLY A 31 -6.01 -21.80 14.14
N ILE A 32 -5.21 -21.35 13.17
CA ILE A 32 -5.45 -20.13 12.40
C ILE A 32 -6.26 -20.48 11.15
N GLY A 33 -7.40 -19.81 10.96
CA GLY A 33 -8.25 -19.96 9.77
C GLY A 33 -7.64 -19.27 8.55
N GLY A 34 -7.05 -20.02 7.62
CA GLY A 34 -6.29 -19.49 6.48
C GLY A 34 -7.14 -18.60 5.58
N ALA A 35 -8.36 -19.04 5.25
CA ALA A 35 -9.27 -18.28 4.39
C ALA A 35 -9.68 -16.94 5.01
N ARG A 36 -9.87 -16.91 6.33
CA ARG A 36 -10.22 -15.68 7.06
C ARG A 36 -9.03 -14.71 7.10
N LEU A 37 -7.82 -15.23 7.34
CA LEU A 37 -6.60 -14.44 7.29
C LEU A 37 -6.39 -13.82 5.91
N LEU A 38 -6.52 -14.63 4.84
CA LEU A 38 -6.40 -14.16 3.45
C LEU A 38 -7.40 -13.03 3.16
N SER A 39 -8.66 -13.17 3.58
CA SER A 39 -9.67 -12.11 3.37
C SER A 39 -9.33 -10.79 4.06
N PHE A 40 -8.62 -10.81 5.20
CA PHE A 40 -8.16 -9.59 5.84
C PHE A 40 -6.98 -8.98 5.09
N ILE A 41 -6.03 -9.81 4.63
CA ILE A 41 -4.86 -9.37 3.87
C ILE A 41 -5.29 -8.68 2.58
N GLU A 42 -6.12 -9.33 1.77
CA GLU A 42 -6.59 -8.77 0.48
C GLU A 42 -7.30 -7.42 0.67
N ARG A 43 -8.10 -7.29 1.73
CA ARG A 43 -8.76 -6.02 2.06
C ARG A 43 -7.77 -4.93 2.48
N ILE A 44 -6.73 -5.29 3.23
CA ILE A 44 -5.68 -4.35 3.65
C ILE A 44 -4.86 -3.91 2.44
N GLU A 45 -4.48 -4.84 1.56
CA GLU A 45 -3.69 -4.54 0.35
C GLU A 45 -4.43 -3.57 -0.56
N ARG A 46 -5.73 -3.79 -0.80
CA ARG A 46 -6.55 -2.84 -1.55
C ARG A 46 -6.60 -1.45 -0.89
N LEU A 47 -6.74 -1.39 0.44
CA LEU A 47 -6.75 -0.11 1.17
C LEU A 47 -5.39 0.59 1.13
N GLU A 48 -4.28 -0.15 1.14
CA GLU A 48 -2.94 0.43 0.99
C GLU A 48 -2.71 0.95 -0.44
N GLU A 49 -3.24 0.29 -1.47
CA GLU A 49 -3.22 0.79 -2.85
C GLU A 49 -4.04 2.09 -2.98
N GLU A 50 -5.28 2.11 -2.46
CA GLU A 50 -6.13 3.31 -2.44
C GLU A 50 -5.44 4.47 -1.69
N LYS A 51 -4.80 4.16 -0.55
CA LYS A 51 -4.01 5.14 0.21
C LYS A 51 -2.79 5.64 -0.57
N ALA A 52 -2.11 4.78 -1.32
CA ALA A 52 -0.98 5.18 -2.16
C ALA A 52 -1.42 6.14 -3.27
N ALA A 53 -2.53 5.83 -3.95
CA ALA A 53 -3.12 6.72 -4.97
C ALA A 53 -3.47 8.10 -4.37
N LEU A 54 -4.17 8.13 -3.24
CA LEU A 54 -4.51 9.38 -2.53
C LEU A 54 -3.28 10.17 -2.09
N MET A 55 -2.20 9.50 -1.68
CA MET A 55 -0.95 10.17 -1.32
C MET A 55 -0.28 10.82 -2.53
N GLU A 56 -0.35 10.21 -3.71
CA GLU A 56 0.19 10.80 -4.93
C GLU A 56 -0.64 12.01 -5.36
N ASP A 57 -1.98 11.92 -5.32
CA ASP A 57 -2.87 13.06 -5.59
C ASP A 57 -2.54 14.26 -4.66
N ILE A 58 -2.36 14.00 -3.36
CA ILE A 58 -1.97 15.04 -2.39
C ILE A 58 -0.61 15.65 -2.75
N LYS A 59 0.33 14.84 -3.23
CA LYS A 59 1.67 15.29 -3.63
C LYS A 59 1.60 16.15 -4.89
N GLU A 60 0.75 15.82 -5.85
CA GLU A 60 0.49 16.64 -7.03
C GLU A 60 -0.09 18.01 -6.66
N VAL A 61 -1.07 18.07 -5.75
CA VAL A 61 -1.61 19.36 -5.25
C VAL A 61 -0.54 20.22 -4.58
N TYR A 62 0.36 19.61 -3.80
CA TYR A 62 1.49 20.35 -3.23
C TYR A 62 2.49 20.81 -4.29
N ALA A 63 2.70 20.03 -5.35
CA ALA A 63 3.56 20.41 -6.47
C ALA A 63 2.96 21.57 -7.28
N GLU A 64 1.65 21.54 -7.52
CA GLU A 64 0.91 22.64 -8.15
C GLU A 64 1.04 23.92 -7.32
N ALA A 65 0.78 23.85 -6.01
CA ALA A 65 0.93 24.99 -5.11
C ALA A 65 2.35 25.59 -5.17
N LYS A 66 3.38 24.73 -5.27
CA LYS A 66 4.77 25.16 -5.46
C LYS A 66 4.96 25.86 -6.81
N GLY A 67 4.37 25.33 -7.89
CA GLY A 67 4.44 25.92 -9.23
C GLY A 67 3.81 27.32 -9.31
N VAL A 68 2.76 27.56 -8.52
CA VAL A 68 2.11 28.88 -8.39
C VAL A 68 2.90 29.83 -7.47
N GLY A 69 3.91 29.34 -6.75
CA GLY A 69 4.82 30.15 -5.92
C GLY A 69 4.53 30.12 -4.42
N PHE A 70 3.65 29.23 -3.94
CA PHE A 70 3.44 29.06 -2.50
C PHE A 70 4.54 28.23 -1.83
N ASP A 71 4.87 28.56 -0.57
CA ASP A 71 5.74 27.72 0.26
C ASP A 71 4.99 26.48 0.78
N VAL A 72 5.32 25.33 0.20
CA VAL A 72 4.74 24.02 0.55
C VAL A 72 4.94 23.67 2.03
N LYS A 73 6.06 24.08 2.66
CA LYS A 73 6.32 23.79 4.08
C LYS A 73 5.29 24.51 4.97
N THR A 74 5.04 25.77 4.68
CA THR A 74 4.02 26.57 5.38
C THR A 74 2.63 26.00 5.16
N ILE A 75 2.25 25.61 3.93
CA ILE A 75 0.94 24.97 3.68
C ILE A 75 0.79 23.69 4.51
N ARG A 76 1.80 22.81 4.55
CA ARG A 76 1.75 21.59 5.38
C ARG A 76 1.54 21.90 6.85
N LYS A 77 2.20 22.95 7.37
CA LYS A 77 2.00 23.41 8.75
C LYS A 77 0.55 23.87 8.97
N VAL A 78 -0.01 24.66 8.05
CA VAL A 78 -1.41 25.11 8.09
C VAL A 78 -2.37 23.92 8.06
N VAL A 79 -2.17 22.94 7.18
CA VAL A 79 -3.00 21.73 7.12
C VAL A 79 -2.95 20.95 8.43
N SER A 80 -1.75 20.81 9.04
CA SER A 80 -1.59 20.17 10.35
C SER A 80 -2.36 20.92 11.44
N LEU A 81 -2.19 22.24 11.53
CA LEU A 81 -2.91 23.09 12.48
C LEU A 81 -4.43 22.96 12.30
N ARG A 82 -4.92 22.94 11.05
CA ARG A 82 -6.34 22.80 10.73
C ARG A 82 -6.95 21.46 11.16
N LYS A 83 -6.14 20.40 11.29
CA LYS A 83 -6.56 19.09 11.80
C LYS A 83 -6.63 19.06 13.34
N MET A 84 -5.95 19.98 14.02
CA MET A 84 -6.00 20.09 15.48
C MET A 84 -7.31 20.71 15.94
N ASP A 85 -7.80 20.25 17.09
CA ASP A 85 -8.92 20.84 17.81
C ASP A 85 -8.69 22.33 18.10
N GLY A 86 -9.76 23.12 18.02
CA GLY A 86 -9.68 24.58 18.09
C GLY A 86 -9.19 25.10 19.44
N GLU A 87 -9.67 24.48 20.54
CA GLU A 87 -9.27 24.83 21.90
C GLU A 87 -7.79 24.51 22.11
N LYS A 88 -7.36 23.31 21.74
CA LYS A 88 -5.95 22.90 21.82
C LYS A 88 -5.02 23.80 21.00
N ARG A 89 -5.47 24.26 19.83
CA ARG A 89 -4.70 25.17 18.99
C ARG A 89 -4.50 26.51 19.67
N ARG A 90 -5.56 27.09 20.23
CA ARG A 90 -5.50 28.36 20.96
C ARG A 90 -4.59 28.27 22.18
N GLU A 91 -4.74 27.23 23.00
CA GLU A 91 -3.87 26.99 24.16
C GLU A 91 -2.39 26.89 23.75
N THR A 92 -2.10 26.19 22.65
CA THR A 92 -0.73 26.06 22.12
C THR A 92 -0.19 27.39 21.60
N GLU A 93 -1.02 28.21 20.94
CA GLU A 93 -0.64 29.54 20.46
C GLU A 93 -0.36 30.51 21.61
N GLU A 94 -1.19 30.52 22.65
CA GLU A 94 -1.00 31.33 23.86
C GLU A 94 0.31 30.96 24.57
N LEU A 95 0.59 29.67 24.75
CA LEU A 95 1.84 29.19 25.34
C LEU A 95 3.06 29.54 24.48
N LEU A 96 2.93 29.41 23.16
CA LEU A 96 4.01 29.75 22.22
C LEU A 96 4.36 31.24 22.31
N ASP A 97 3.35 32.11 22.36
CA ASP A 97 3.57 33.55 22.44
C ASP A 97 4.15 33.96 23.79
N LEU A 98 3.73 33.33 24.90
CA LEU A 98 4.36 33.48 26.20
C LEU A 98 5.85 33.10 26.16
N TYR A 99 6.19 31.99 25.53
CA TYR A 99 7.58 31.54 25.42
C TYR A 99 8.41 32.46 24.52
N LYS A 100 7.88 32.92 23.39
CA LYS A 100 8.53 33.95 22.55
C LYS A 100 8.80 35.22 23.34
N ALA A 101 7.84 35.67 24.14
CA ALA A 101 8.01 36.83 25.01
C ALA A 101 9.18 36.64 25.97
N ALA A 102 9.23 35.48 26.63
CA ALA A 102 10.27 35.15 27.60
C ALA A 102 11.69 35.12 27.00
N VAL A 103 11.82 34.79 25.71
CA VAL A 103 13.12 34.78 24.99
C VAL A 103 13.36 36.03 24.13
N GLY A 104 12.51 37.05 24.22
CA GLY A 104 12.68 38.33 23.50
C GLY A 104 12.41 38.26 22.00
N MET A 105 11.53 37.36 21.55
CA MET A 105 11.14 37.15 20.15
C MET A 105 9.75 37.74 19.79
N LEU A 106 9.25 38.70 20.57
CA LEU A 106 7.99 39.43 20.32
C LEU A 106 8.20 40.69 19.47
#